data_AF-A0A7C5GUA3-F1
#
_entry.id   AF-A0A7C5GUA3-F1
#
_cell.length_a   1.000
_cell.length_b   1.000
_cell.length_c   1.000
_cell.angle_alpha   90.00
_cell.angle_beta   90.00
_cell.angle_gamma   90.00
#
_symmetry.space_group_name_H-M   'P 1'
#
loop_
_entity.id
_entity.type
_entity.pdbx_description
1 polymer ?
#
loop_
_entity_poly.entity_id
_entity_poly.type
_entity_poly.pdbx_seq_one_letter_code
_entity_poly.pdbx_strand_id
1 'polypeptide(L)'
;MKKAIIVAVLVALVFQFTVLPLFGQAQPPTKPNRGGITSCLIGCCFGSRVGYMYNEGVGIRTWEILERLTGIAVLLSLIEIYNGKTWTEIEKKEGLRDPAFVEWHKWQVTH
;
A
#
# COMPACT_ATOMS: atom_id res chain seq x y z
N MET A 1 7.39 -56.69 -9.67
CA MET A 1 7.21 -55.42 -10.42
C MET A 1 5.96 -54.64 -10.00
N LYS A 2 4.75 -55.22 -9.97
CA LYS A 2 3.50 -54.51 -9.60
C LYS A 2 3.52 -53.84 -8.20
N LYS A 3 4.09 -54.50 -7.18
CA LYS A 3 4.18 -53.97 -5.80
C LYS A 3 5.08 -52.73 -5.68
N ALA A 4 6.17 -52.67 -6.45
CA ALA A 4 7.08 -51.52 -6.44
C ALA A 4 6.44 -50.27 -7.06
N ILE A 5 5.61 -50.46 -8.09
CA ILE A 5 4.84 -49.38 -8.73
C ILE A 5 3.81 -48.80 -7.75
N ILE A 6 3.10 -49.68 -7.01
CA ILE A 6 2.11 -49.24 -6.01
C ILE A 6 2.77 -48.43 -4.88
N VAL A 7 3.93 -48.88 -4.39
CA VAL A 7 4.68 -48.15 -3.34
C VAL A 7 5.17 -46.80 -3.87
N ALA A 8 5.68 -46.73 -5.10
CA ALA A 8 6.11 -45.47 -5.69
C ALA A 8 4.96 -44.46 -5.84
N VAL A 9 3.76 -44.92 -6.22
CA VAL A 9 2.56 -44.06 -6.33
C VAL A 9 2.10 -43.57 -4.95
N LEU A 10 2.13 -44.43 -3.92
CA LEU A 10 1.79 -44.04 -2.55
C LEU A 10 2.76 -43.00 -1.99
N VAL A 11 4.06 -43.17 -2.22
CA VAL A 11 5.08 -42.18 -1.80
C VAL A 11 4.89 -40.86 -2.53
N ALA A 12 4.61 -40.88 -3.83
CA ALA A 12 4.32 -39.67 -4.60
C ALA A 12 3.07 -38.94 -4.09
N LEU A 13 2.01 -39.67 -3.74
CA LEU A 13 0.79 -39.10 -3.17
C LEU A 13 1.06 -38.48 -1.79
N VAL A 14 1.75 -39.20 -0.90
CA VAL A 14 2.11 -38.68 0.43
C VAL A 14 2.99 -37.43 0.29
N PHE A 15 3.97 -37.43 -0.62
CA PHE A 15 4.81 -36.27 -0.91
C PHE A 15 3.97 -35.07 -1.41
N GLN A 16 3.00 -35.30 -2.29
CA GLN A 16 2.08 -34.26 -2.75
C GLN A 16 1.23 -33.66 -1.62
N PHE A 17 0.71 -34.48 -0.70
CA PHE A 17 -0.16 -33.98 0.38
C PHE A 17 0.59 -33.43 1.59
N THR A 18 1.86 -33.79 1.79
CA THR A 18 2.65 -33.36 2.97
C THR A 18 3.65 -32.26 2.66
N VAL A 19 4.27 -32.26 1.48
CA VAL A 19 5.39 -31.36 1.17
C VAL A 19 4.95 -30.14 0.35
N LEU A 20 4.04 -30.28 -0.62
CA LEU A 20 3.53 -29.15 -1.41
C LEU A 20 2.87 -28.03 -0.57
N PRO A 21 2.05 -28.30 0.47
CA PRO A 21 1.46 -27.21 1.26
C PRO A 21 2.50 -26.43 2.09
N LEU A 22 3.71 -26.97 2.28
CA LEU A 22 4.80 -26.26 2.94
C LEU A 22 5.40 -25.14 2.06
N PHE A 23 5.37 -25.30 0.74
CA PHE A 23 5.88 -24.32 -0.23
C PHE A 23 4.81 -23.37 -0.75
N GLY A 24 3.54 -23.63 -0.46
CA GLY A 24 2.39 -22.80 -0.85
C GLY A 24 2.10 -21.61 0.09
N GLN A 25 2.98 -21.31 1.05
CA GLN A 25 2.77 -20.15 1.93
C GLN A 25 2.78 -18.88 1.07
N ALA A 26 1.69 -18.12 1.14
CA ALA A 26 1.55 -16.83 0.46
C ALA A 26 2.72 -15.94 0.88
N GLN A 27 3.50 -15.48 -0.11
CA GLN A 27 4.56 -14.49 0.13
C GLN A 27 3.90 -13.25 0.76
N PRO A 28 4.50 -12.65 1.81
CA PRO A 28 3.96 -11.43 2.37
C PRO A 28 3.91 -10.35 1.29
N PRO A 29 2.87 -9.49 1.28
CA PRO A 29 2.85 -8.33 0.39
C PRO A 29 4.17 -7.56 0.55
N THR A 30 4.76 -7.10 -0.55
CA THR A 30 6.00 -6.32 -0.49
C THR A 30 5.67 -4.89 -0.10
N LYS A 31 6.48 -4.29 0.80
CA LYS A 31 6.31 -2.89 1.17
C LYS A 31 6.53 -2.01 -0.06
N PRO A 32 5.56 -1.19 -0.48
CA PRO A 32 5.80 -0.19 -1.53
C PRO A 32 6.93 0.75 -1.11
N ASN A 33 7.75 1.22 -2.05
CA ASN A 33 8.89 2.08 -1.75
C ASN A 33 8.43 3.46 -1.25
N ARG A 34 8.19 3.56 0.06
CA ARG A 34 7.59 4.72 0.74
C ARG A 34 8.29 5.00 2.06
N GLY A 35 8.42 6.29 2.34
CA GLY A 35 9.09 6.83 3.52
C GLY A 35 10.58 7.14 3.30
N GLY A 36 11.31 7.24 4.41
CA GLY A 36 12.74 7.53 4.41
C GLY A 36 13.08 8.95 3.93
N ILE A 37 14.25 9.10 3.30
CA ILE A 37 14.76 10.41 2.87
C ILE A 37 13.84 11.04 1.80
N THR A 38 13.22 10.21 0.96
CA THR A 38 12.33 10.71 -0.11
C THR A 38 11.10 11.42 0.44
N SER A 39 10.42 10.86 1.45
CA SER A 39 9.28 11.53 2.10
C SER A 39 9.67 12.81 2.83
N CYS A 40 10.86 12.81 3.45
CA CYS A 40 11.42 14.01 4.08
C CYS A 40 11.67 15.13 3.06
N LEU A 41 12.32 14.84 1.93
CA LEU A 41 12.57 15.81 0.87
C LEU A 41 11.27 16.34 0.25
N ILE A 42 10.31 15.46 0.00
CA ILE A 42 8.97 15.85 -0.49
C ILE A 42 8.29 16.76 0.52
N GLY A 43 8.37 16.44 1.82
CA GLY A 43 7.86 17.29 2.90
C GLY A 43 8.51 18.68 2.95
N CYS A 44 9.83 18.75 2.77
CA CYS A 44 10.57 20.02 2.73
C CYS A 44 10.19 20.89 1.53
N CYS A 45 10.04 20.29 0.34
CA CYS A 45 9.75 21.03 -0.89
C CYS A 45 8.27 21.40 -1.05
N PHE A 46 7.38 20.46 -0.73
CA PHE A 46 5.95 20.57 -1.03
C PHE A 46 5.05 20.75 0.20
N GLY A 47 5.63 20.71 1.40
CA GLY A 47 4.94 20.89 2.67
C GLY A 47 4.80 19.60 3.46
N SER A 48 4.79 19.71 4.78
CA SER A 48 4.75 18.58 5.73
C SER A 48 3.59 17.62 5.45
N ARG A 49 2.41 18.15 5.07
CA ARG A 49 1.26 17.35 4.68
C ARG A 49 1.52 16.47 3.46
N VAL A 50 2.14 17.01 2.41
CA VAL A 50 2.44 16.27 1.17
C VAL A 50 3.46 15.16 1.44
N GLY A 51 4.47 15.46 2.28
CA GLY A 51 5.43 14.44 2.74
C GLY A 51 4.77 13.33 3.56
N TYR A 52 3.83 13.68 4.45
CA TYR A 52 3.05 12.71 5.21
C TYR A 52 2.19 11.84 4.29
N MET A 53 1.48 12.43 3.33
CA MET A 53 0.65 11.69 2.37
C MET A 53 1.49 10.70 1.54
N TYR A 54 2.66 11.12 1.06
CA TYR A 54 3.57 10.23 0.36
C TYR A 54 4.04 9.06 1.26
N ASN A 55 4.31 9.33 2.54
CA ASN A 55 4.72 8.31 3.51
C ASN A 55 3.62 7.30 3.81
N GLU A 56 2.40 7.78 4.06
CA GLU A 56 1.20 6.96 4.35
C GLU A 56 0.56 6.37 3.11
N GLY A 57 1.12 6.67 1.95
CA GLY A 57 0.66 6.06 0.74
C GLY A 57 -0.64 6.58 0.16
N VAL A 58 -0.94 7.83 0.50
CA VAL A 58 -2.05 8.61 -0.01
C VAL A 58 -1.54 9.42 -1.21
N GLY A 59 -2.26 9.31 -2.32
CA GLY A 59 -1.98 10.05 -3.54
C GLY A 59 -2.02 11.56 -3.30
N ILE A 60 -1.02 12.27 -3.82
CA ILE A 60 -0.91 13.72 -3.73
C ILE A 60 -1.76 14.34 -4.84
N ARG A 61 -2.64 15.26 -4.47
CA ARG A 61 -3.54 15.92 -5.41
C ARG A 61 -2.77 16.99 -6.20
N THR A 62 -3.03 17.09 -7.51
CA THR A 62 -2.28 18.00 -8.40
C THR A 62 -2.37 19.46 -7.95
N TRP A 63 -3.49 19.87 -7.39
CA TRP A 63 -3.70 21.23 -6.90
C TRP A 63 -2.95 21.54 -5.61
N GLU A 64 -2.54 20.54 -4.83
CA GLU A 64 -1.70 20.76 -3.64
C GLU A 64 -0.25 21.06 -4.03
N ILE A 65 0.21 20.44 -5.12
CA ILE A 65 1.49 20.80 -5.74
C ILE A 65 1.40 22.20 -6.34
N LEU A 66 0.30 22.51 -7.04
CA LEU A 66 0.06 23.82 -7.65
C LEU A 66 -0.10 24.93 -6.59
N GLU A 67 -0.74 24.64 -5.46
CA GLU A 67 -0.88 25.51 -4.30
C GLU A 67 0.51 25.95 -3.83
N ARG A 68 1.43 25.00 -3.70
CA ARG A 68 2.77 25.30 -3.21
C ARG A 68 3.63 26.06 -4.23
N LEU A 69 3.45 25.78 -5.53
CA LEU A 69 4.22 26.43 -6.60
C LEU A 69 3.72 27.82 -6.98
N THR A 70 2.41 28.07 -6.91
CA THR A 70 1.79 29.29 -7.47
C THR A 70 0.99 30.10 -6.45
N GLY A 71 0.62 29.51 -5.31
CA GLY A 71 -0.25 30.13 -4.31
C GLY A 71 -1.73 30.27 -4.71
N ILE A 72 -2.08 30.03 -5.98
CA ILE A 72 -3.44 30.26 -6.52
C ILE A 72 -4.43 29.22 -5.99
N ALA A 73 -3.99 27.97 -5.83
CA ALA A 73 -4.87 26.87 -5.41
C ALA A 73 -5.16 26.85 -3.89
N VAL A 74 -4.61 27.78 -3.10
CA VAL A 74 -4.92 27.93 -1.66
C VAL A 74 -6.41 28.14 -1.44
N LEU A 75 -7.08 28.87 -2.34
CA LEU A 75 -8.51 29.15 -2.25
C LEU A 75 -9.37 27.87 -2.33
N LEU A 76 -8.95 26.88 -3.11
CA LEU A 76 -9.67 25.59 -3.21
C LEU A 76 -9.56 24.82 -1.89
N SER A 77 -8.35 24.75 -1.32
CA SER A 77 -8.09 24.15 -0.01
C SER A 77 -8.91 24.85 1.09
N LEU A 78 -9.00 26.19 1.06
CA LEU A 78 -9.80 26.96 2.01
C LEU A 78 -11.31 26.70 1.87
N ILE A 79 -11.84 26.53 0.65
CA ILE A 79 -13.25 26.18 0.44
C ILE A 79 -13.56 24.79 1.01
N GLU A 80 -12.67 23.82 0.85
CA GLU A 80 -12.83 22.48 1.41
C GLU A 80 -12.84 22.50 2.95
N ILE A 81 -11.91 23.25 3.55
CA ILE A 81 -11.84 23.48 5.00
C ILE A 81 -13.10 24.20 5.50
N TYR A 82 -13.56 25.24 4.79
CA TYR A 82 -14.77 25.99 5.15
C TYR A 82 -16.02 25.11 5.11
N ASN A 83 -16.11 24.19 4.15
CA ASN A 83 -17.18 23.19 4.09
C ASN A 83 -17.05 22.09 5.16
N GLY A 84 -16.05 22.16 6.04
CA GLY A 84 -15.82 21.19 7.10
C GLY A 84 -15.40 19.80 6.60
N LYS A 85 -15.00 19.68 5.33
CA LYS A 85 -14.59 18.38 4.76
C LYS A 85 -13.31 17.92 5.43
N THR A 86 -13.38 16.76 6.05
CA THR A 86 -12.22 16.14 6.66
C THR A 86 -11.35 15.49 5.58
N TRP A 87 -10.05 15.39 5.88
CA TRP A 87 -9.11 14.78 4.96
C TRP A 87 -9.46 13.31 4.65
N THR A 88 -9.94 12.58 5.66
CA THR A 88 -10.41 11.20 5.53
C THR A 88 -11.58 11.06 4.56
N GLU A 89 -12.48 12.04 4.50
CA GLU A 89 -13.60 12.04 3.56
C GLU A 89 -13.13 12.30 2.13
N ILE A 90 -12.19 13.23 1.95
CA ILE A 90 -11.60 13.54 0.65
C ILE A 90 -10.86 12.31 0.11
N GLU A 91 -10.01 11.70 0.94
CA GLU A 91 -9.26 10.51 0.60
C GLU A 91 -10.17 9.36 0.14
N LYS A 92 -11.27 9.11 0.87
CA LYS A 92 -12.25 8.07 0.51
C LYS A 92 -13.02 8.42 -0.75
N LYS A 93 -13.41 9.68 -0.91
CA LYS A 93 -14.19 10.15 -2.06
C LYS A 93 -13.38 10.08 -3.35
N GLU A 94 -12.10 10.42 -3.29
CA GLU A 94 -11.20 10.49 -4.45
C GLU A 94 -10.39 9.20 -4.65
N GLY A 95 -10.49 8.23 -3.74
CA GLY A 95 -9.80 6.95 -3.87
C GLY A 95 -8.28 7.08 -3.84
N LEU A 96 -7.75 8.01 -3.03
CA LEU A 96 -6.33 8.37 -3.06
C LEU A 96 -5.42 7.32 -2.42
N ARG A 97 -5.96 6.38 -1.65
CA ARG A 97 -5.15 5.40 -0.92
C ARG A 97 -4.67 4.29 -1.85
N ASP A 98 -3.35 4.05 -1.87
CA ASP A 98 -2.79 2.94 -2.64
C ASP A 98 -3.20 1.57 -2.08
N PRO A 99 -3.85 0.71 -2.89
CA PRO A 99 -4.26 -0.63 -2.47
C PRO A 99 -3.09 -1.50 -2.01
N ALA A 100 -1.92 -1.43 -2.65
CA ALA A 100 -0.76 -2.25 -2.29
C ALA A 100 -0.21 -1.89 -0.91
N PHE A 101 -0.24 -0.59 -0.56
CA PHE A 101 0.17 -0.14 0.77
C PHE A 101 -0.85 -0.52 1.84
N VAL A 102 -2.15 -0.47 1.52
CA VAL A 102 -3.21 -0.93 2.43
C VAL A 102 -3.05 -2.41 2.74
N GLU A 103 -2.80 -3.22 1.72
CA GLU A 103 -2.61 -4.66 1.88
C GLU A 103 -1.36 -4.97 2.70
N TRP A 104 -0.23 -4.32 2.40
CA TRP A 104 1.00 -4.43 3.18
C TRP A 104 0.81 -4.01 4.64
N HIS A 105 0.19 -2.86 4.88
CA HIS A 105 -0.02 -2.35 6.23
C HIS A 105 -0.99 -3.26 7.02
N LYS A 106 -2.05 -3.76 6.40
CA LYS A 106 -2.95 -4.75 7.03
C LYS A 106 -2.19 -6.01 7.42
N TRP A 107 -1.34 -6.52 6.54
CA TRP A 107 -0.49 -7.68 6.81
C TRP A 107 0.42 -7.45 8.03
N GLN A 108 1.10 -6.30 8.10
CA GLN A 108 1.97 -5.90 9.23
C GLN A 108 1.28 -5.78 10.59
N VAL A 109 -0.04 -5.51 10.62
CA VAL A 109 -0.79 -5.37 11.89
C VAL A 109 -1.38 -6.71 12.33
N THR A 110 -1.55 -7.65 11.40
CA THR A 110 -2.20 -8.95 11.64
C THR A 110 -1.21 -10.10 11.89
N HIS A 111 0.08 -9.89 11.61
CA HIS A 111 1.17 -10.85 11.78
C HIS A 111 2.27 -10.21 12.62
#